data_AF-A0AAU4KTT1-F1
#
_entry.id   AF-A0AAU4KTT1-F1
#
_cell.length_a   1.000
_cell.length_b   1.000
_cell.length_c   1.000
_cell.angle_alpha   90.00
_cell.angle_beta   90.00
_cell.angle_gamma   90.00
#
_symmetry.space_group_name_H-M   'P 1'
#
loop_
_entity.id
_entity.type
_entity.pdbx_description
1 polymer ?
#
loop_
_entity_poly.entity_id
_entity_poly.type
_entity_poly.pdbx_seq_one_letter_code
_entity_poly.pdbx_strand_id
1 'polypeptide(L)'
;MRMKGPTTNRVQRHEIEPAEVRLVLEPTALLPAPPVPSRPPRSLGDFSRAPATDIVDAVGKHFGCSVGKKQRAFLRGAIGALLEDLEQAGGQTWQERWEAAGLNERGRLVGDAAGEDMRLRKQLTSAASLAFAMRLIRPSLFAFRSYKFVRFSAWFRSVANDPLLEEFCARSERLPVGEDRQAKARSQLFAALTVFGIDLADLTPEALLYYAVECRDHGLSFEDIQSRTFAGTLAWTVLHDMGRFTDVVPRTLRGAVTRGQMSVEEAVDRYHLDNQAVRDLLVAYIRQRAVVLDYSTRGNLIHQLVL
;
A
#
# COMPACT_ATOMS: atom_id res chain seq x y z
N MET A 1 -39.28 23.68 -18.44
CA MET A 1 -39.50 22.23 -18.28
C MET A 1 -38.14 21.58 -18.08
N ARG A 2 -37.93 20.92 -16.94
CA ARG A 2 -36.67 20.25 -16.54
C ARG A 2 -36.36 19.08 -17.48
N MET A 3 -35.07 18.83 -17.73
CA MET A 3 -34.44 17.50 -17.66
C MET A 3 -32.95 17.70 -17.37
N LYS A 4 -32.56 17.61 -16.09
CA LYS A 4 -31.17 17.41 -15.67
C LYS A 4 -30.89 15.92 -15.89
N GLY A 5 -30.04 15.59 -16.86
CA GLY A 5 -29.49 14.25 -17.01
C GLY A 5 -28.64 13.88 -15.78
N PRO A 6 -28.46 12.59 -15.46
CA PRO A 6 -27.68 12.17 -14.32
C PRO A 6 -26.20 12.46 -14.59
N THR A 7 -25.65 13.46 -13.90
CA THR A 7 -24.22 13.77 -13.92
C THR A 7 -23.47 12.61 -13.26
N THR A 8 -23.04 11.64 -14.06
CA THR A 8 -22.21 10.53 -13.61
C THR A 8 -20.82 11.12 -13.34
N ASN A 9 -20.56 11.41 -12.07
CA ASN A 9 -19.34 12.05 -11.58
C ASN A 9 -18.18 11.06 -11.70
N ARG A 10 -17.56 10.98 -12.89
CA ARG A 10 -16.38 10.14 -13.14
C ARG A 10 -15.17 10.89 -12.61
N VAL A 11 -14.86 10.66 -11.32
CA VAL A 11 -13.57 11.02 -10.73
C VAL A 11 -12.49 10.46 -11.64
N GLN A 12 -11.63 11.31 -12.20
CA GLN A 12 -10.50 10.85 -12.97
C GLN A 12 -9.55 10.17 -11.98
N ARG A 13 -9.54 8.84 -12.03
CA ARG A 13 -8.77 7.99 -11.12
C ARG A 13 -7.41 7.82 -11.75
N HIS A 14 -6.34 8.01 -10.96
CA HIS A 14 -5.05 7.46 -11.33
C HIS A 14 -5.25 5.94 -11.39
N GLU A 15 -5.30 5.39 -12.61
CA GLU A 15 -5.19 3.97 -12.84
C GLU A 15 -3.81 3.59 -12.29
N ILE A 16 -3.79 2.68 -11.32
CA ILE A 16 -2.56 1.94 -11.04
C ILE A 16 -2.40 1.09 -12.28
N GLU A 17 -1.70 1.62 -13.29
CA GLU A 17 -1.34 0.81 -14.44
C GLU A 17 -0.62 -0.42 -13.88
N PRO A 18 -1.08 -1.64 -14.21
CA PRO A 18 -0.34 -2.83 -13.86
C PRO A 18 0.98 -2.75 -14.63
N ALA A 19 2.00 -2.18 -14.00
CA ALA A 19 3.36 -2.38 -14.44
C ALA A 19 3.57 -3.89 -14.53
N GLU A 20 4.18 -4.37 -15.61
CA GLU A 20 4.66 -5.75 -15.68
C GLU A 20 5.50 -6.00 -14.42
N VAL A 21 4.91 -6.69 -13.46
CA VAL A 21 5.59 -7.02 -12.22
C VAL A 21 6.66 -8.03 -12.61
N ARG A 22 7.88 -7.55 -12.87
CA ARG A 22 9.06 -8.40 -13.02
C ARG A 22 9.42 -8.95 -11.66
N LEU A 23 8.61 -9.89 -11.20
CA LEU A 23 8.89 -10.66 -10.01
C LEU A 23 10.15 -11.48 -10.29
N VAL A 24 11.22 -11.19 -9.55
CA VAL A 24 12.39 -12.08 -9.46
C VAL A 24 12.00 -13.41 -8.78
N LEU A 25 10.76 -13.51 -8.25
CA LEU A 25 10.18 -14.66 -7.59
C LEU A 25 8.74 -14.89 -8.10
N GLU A 26 8.55 -15.86 -8.99
CA GLU A 26 7.25 -16.33 -9.44
C GLU A 26 6.35 -16.75 -8.23
N PRO A 27 5.20 -16.11 -7.96
CA PRO A 27 4.37 -16.38 -6.77
C PRO A 27 3.79 -17.80 -6.74
N THR A 28 3.56 -18.37 -5.54
CA THR A 28 2.72 -19.57 -5.39
C THR A 28 1.26 -19.15 -5.49
N ALA A 29 0.52 -19.59 -6.52
CA ALA A 29 -0.95 -19.53 -6.72
C ALA A 29 -1.66 -18.16 -6.63
N LEU A 30 -1.08 -17.18 -5.95
CA LEU A 30 -1.62 -15.86 -5.64
C LEU A 30 -0.79 -14.82 -6.37
N LEU A 31 -1.31 -14.28 -7.46
CA LEU A 31 -0.64 -13.23 -8.20
C LEU A 31 -0.84 -11.89 -7.49
N PRO A 32 0.22 -11.10 -7.23
CA PRO A 32 0.07 -9.75 -6.72
C PRO A 32 -0.77 -8.92 -7.69
N ALA A 33 -1.85 -8.33 -7.20
CA ALA A 33 -2.73 -7.49 -8.00
C ALA A 33 -3.21 -6.30 -7.16
N PRO A 34 -3.22 -5.08 -7.70
CA PRO A 34 -3.81 -3.95 -7.01
C PRO A 34 -5.32 -4.17 -6.83
N PRO A 35 -5.93 -3.67 -5.74
CA PRO A 35 -7.36 -3.79 -5.54
C PRO A 35 -8.12 -2.94 -6.55
N VAL A 36 -9.32 -3.38 -6.93
CA VAL A 36 -10.25 -2.59 -7.75
C VAL A 36 -11.29 -1.95 -6.83
N PRO A 37 -11.08 -0.72 -6.35
CA PRO A 37 -12.00 -0.08 -5.41
C PRO A 37 -13.35 0.17 -6.08
N SER A 38 -14.41 -0.44 -5.52
CA SER A 38 -15.78 -0.22 -5.97
C SER A 38 -16.32 1.13 -5.47
N ARG A 39 -16.03 1.50 -4.22
CA ARG A 39 -16.32 2.82 -3.63
C ARG A 39 -15.21 3.23 -2.64
N PRO A 40 -14.56 4.39 -2.82
CA PRO A 40 -13.53 4.83 -1.88
C PRO A 40 -14.17 5.20 -0.52
N PRO A 41 -13.50 4.92 0.61
CA PRO A 41 -13.97 5.31 1.92
C PRO A 41 -14.04 6.82 2.08
N ARG A 42 -15.16 7.28 2.65
CA ARG A 42 -15.46 8.70 2.86
C ARG A 42 -16.09 8.91 4.24
N SER A 43 -15.41 8.43 5.29
CA SER A 43 -15.94 8.41 6.66
C SER A 43 -16.28 9.81 7.22
N LEU A 44 -15.66 10.88 6.71
CA LEU A 44 -16.01 12.27 7.05
C LEU A 44 -16.88 12.97 5.99
N GLY A 45 -17.25 12.29 4.90
CA GLY A 45 -17.96 12.86 3.75
C GLY A 45 -17.08 13.08 2.52
N ASP A 46 -17.71 13.48 1.41
CA ASP A 46 -17.02 13.80 0.16
C ASP A 46 -16.54 15.26 0.15
N PHE A 47 -15.26 15.46 0.40
CA PHE A 47 -14.61 16.78 0.34
C PHE A 47 -13.90 17.04 -0.99
N SER A 48 -14.02 16.16 -1.99
CA SER A 48 -13.23 16.22 -3.23
C SER A 48 -13.30 17.57 -3.96
N ARG A 49 -14.46 18.25 -3.88
CA ARG A 49 -14.71 19.59 -4.46
C ARG A 49 -15.19 20.62 -3.44
N ALA A 50 -15.12 20.30 -2.15
CA ALA A 50 -15.55 21.19 -1.09
C ALA A 50 -14.61 22.41 -1.00
N PRO A 51 -15.11 23.60 -0.62
CA PRO A 51 -14.26 24.76 -0.42
C PRO A 51 -13.27 24.49 0.73
N ALA A 52 -12.11 25.15 0.68
CA ALA A 52 -11.04 24.94 1.65
C ALA A 52 -11.49 25.19 3.10
N THR A 53 -12.41 26.14 3.31
CA THR A 53 -12.99 26.46 4.62
C THR A 53 -13.70 25.26 5.25
N ASP A 54 -14.45 24.49 4.47
CA ASP A 54 -15.21 23.35 4.97
C ASP A 54 -14.28 22.21 5.40
N ILE A 55 -13.18 22.03 4.67
CA ILE A 55 -12.13 21.05 5.00
C ILE A 55 -11.39 21.45 6.28
N VAL A 56 -11.01 22.72 6.39
CA VAL A 56 -10.36 23.28 7.60
C VAL A 56 -11.27 23.14 8.83
N ASP A 57 -12.58 23.33 8.67
CA ASP A 57 -13.59 23.14 9.71
C ASP A 57 -13.76 21.67 10.09
N ALA A 58 -13.85 20.77 9.10
CA ALA A 58 -13.89 19.32 9.33
C ALA A 58 -12.65 18.84 10.10
N VAL A 59 -11.46 19.26 9.69
CA VAL A 59 -10.19 18.94 10.38
C VAL A 59 -10.21 19.47 11.81
N GLY A 60 -10.59 20.74 11.99
CA GLY A 60 -10.66 21.37 13.29
C GLY A 60 -11.69 20.73 14.21
N LYS A 61 -12.78 20.17 13.67
CA LYS A 61 -13.82 19.47 14.43
C LYS A 61 -13.40 18.07 14.81
N HIS A 62 -12.84 17.29 13.89
CA HIS A 62 -12.54 15.87 14.11
C HIS A 62 -11.22 15.64 14.82
N PHE A 63 -10.13 16.20 14.31
CA PHE A 63 -8.79 16.02 14.90
C PHE A 63 -8.49 17.01 16.01
N GLY A 64 -9.28 18.09 16.08
CA GLY A 64 -9.14 19.16 17.05
C GLY A 64 -9.96 18.99 18.34
N CYS A 65 -10.91 18.05 18.40
CA CYS A 65 -11.86 17.95 19.52
C CYS A 65 -11.22 17.51 20.85
N SER A 66 -10.19 16.67 20.78
CA SER A 66 -9.52 16.09 21.95
C SER A 66 -8.22 16.79 22.32
N VAL A 67 -7.86 17.88 21.63
CA VAL A 67 -6.61 18.63 21.84
C VAL A 67 -6.86 20.07 22.28
N GLY A 68 -5.87 20.69 22.92
CA GLY A 68 -5.96 22.08 23.37
C GLY A 68 -6.11 23.09 22.22
N LYS A 69 -6.62 24.29 22.54
CA LYS A 69 -6.90 25.38 21.57
C LYS A 69 -5.72 25.67 20.64
N LYS A 70 -4.48 25.72 21.16
CA LYS A 70 -3.27 25.97 20.38
C LYS A 70 -3.03 24.90 19.31
N GLN A 71 -3.18 23.62 19.68
CA GLN A 71 -2.99 22.52 18.74
C GLN A 71 -4.10 22.49 17.69
N ARG A 72 -5.35 22.76 18.07
CA ARG A 72 -6.46 22.88 17.13
C ARG A 72 -6.23 23.99 16.10
N ALA A 73 -5.77 25.17 16.54
CA ALA A 73 -5.41 26.27 15.65
C ALA A 73 -4.25 25.88 14.72
N PHE A 74 -3.24 25.17 15.23
CA PHE A 74 -2.15 24.64 14.41
C PHE A 74 -2.66 23.69 13.32
N LEU A 75 -3.53 22.73 13.64
CA LEU A 75 -4.06 21.77 12.65
C LEU A 75 -4.87 22.47 11.55
N ARG A 76 -5.69 23.46 11.94
CA ARG A 76 -6.45 24.29 11.00
C ARG A 76 -5.55 25.10 10.08
N GLY A 77 -4.55 25.78 10.64
CA GLY A 77 -3.58 26.54 9.86
C GLY A 77 -2.71 25.66 8.97
N ALA A 78 -2.39 24.44 9.42
CA ALA A 78 -1.63 23.47 8.65
C ALA A 78 -2.37 23.05 7.39
N ILE A 79 -3.61 22.55 7.54
CA ILE A 79 -4.39 22.14 6.38
C ILE A 79 -4.77 23.33 5.50
N GLY A 80 -5.05 24.50 6.08
CA GLY A 80 -5.32 25.73 5.32
C GLY A 80 -4.17 26.11 4.39
N ALA A 81 -2.93 26.13 4.89
CA ALA A 81 -1.76 26.46 4.10
C ALA A 81 -1.54 25.47 2.94
N LEU A 82 -1.73 24.16 3.18
CA LEU A 82 -1.65 23.16 2.12
C LEU A 82 -2.71 23.39 1.03
N LEU A 83 -3.94 23.71 1.41
CA LEU A 83 -5.02 23.92 0.45
C LEU A 83 -4.81 25.20 -0.36
N GLU A 84 -4.30 26.26 0.27
CA GLU A 84 -3.91 27.50 -0.41
C GLU A 84 -2.83 27.25 -1.47
N ASP A 85 -1.80 26.46 -1.14
CA ASP A 85 -0.77 26.06 -2.10
C ASP A 85 -1.36 25.22 -3.25
N LEU A 86 -2.26 24.27 -2.95
CA LEU A 86 -2.91 23.42 -3.96
C LEU A 86 -3.90 24.19 -4.85
N GLU A 87 -4.47 25.31 -4.40
CA GLU A 87 -5.37 26.13 -5.22
C GLU A 87 -4.66 26.73 -6.44
N GLN A 88 -3.34 26.89 -6.37
CA GLN A 88 -2.50 27.36 -7.48
C GLN A 88 -2.33 26.31 -8.59
N ALA A 89 -2.53 25.03 -8.28
CA ALA A 89 -2.44 23.94 -9.24
C ALA A 89 -3.78 23.77 -10.00
N GLY A 90 -3.70 23.32 -11.26
CA GLY A 90 -4.88 23.03 -12.07
C GLY A 90 -5.65 21.80 -11.56
N GLY A 91 -6.98 21.85 -11.61
CA GLY A 91 -7.83 20.70 -11.24
C GLY A 91 -9.20 21.12 -10.70
N GLN A 92 -10.19 20.27 -10.89
CA GLN A 92 -11.56 20.42 -10.37
C GLN A 92 -11.74 19.77 -9.01
N THR A 93 -10.87 18.83 -8.65
CA THR A 93 -10.82 18.16 -7.35
C THR A 93 -9.49 18.42 -6.64
N TRP A 94 -9.47 18.28 -5.31
CA TRP A 94 -8.22 18.36 -4.54
C TRP A 94 -7.21 17.28 -4.95
N GLN A 95 -7.68 16.11 -5.37
CA GLN A 95 -6.83 15.04 -5.92
C GLN A 95 -6.15 15.47 -7.22
N GLU A 96 -6.91 16.03 -8.17
CA GLU A 96 -6.35 16.53 -9.45
C GLU A 96 -5.33 17.65 -9.19
N ARG A 97 -5.60 18.55 -8.24
CA ARG A 97 -4.67 19.62 -7.85
C ARG A 97 -3.37 19.07 -7.25
N TRP A 98 -3.48 18.05 -6.40
CA TRP A 98 -2.32 17.34 -5.83
C TRP A 98 -1.46 16.70 -6.92
N GLU A 99 -2.09 16.04 -7.89
CA GLU A 99 -1.43 15.42 -9.05
C GLU A 99 -0.79 16.46 -9.96
N ALA A 100 -1.50 17.54 -10.29
CA ALA A 100 -0.99 18.63 -11.12
C ALA A 100 0.18 19.38 -10.45
N ALA A 101 0.22 19.41 -9.12
CA ALA A 101 1.38 19.92 -8.37
C ALA A 101 2.59 18.95 -8.40
N GLY A 102 2.44 17.75 -8.96
CA GLY A 102 3.47 16.70 -9.04
C GLY A 102 3.78 16.04 -7.70
N LEU A 103 2.90 16.18 -6.70
CA LEU A 103 3.12 15.67 -5.34
C LEU A 103 2.92 14.15 -5.22
N ASN A 104 2.65 13.46 -6.33
CA ASN A 104 2.67 12.00 -6.43
C ASN A 104 4.05 11.43 -6.78
N GLU A 105 5.03 12.27 -7.11
CA GLU A 105 6.39 11.84 -7.45
C GLU A 105 7.20 11.43 -6.22
N ARG A 106 8.18 10.53 -6.42
CA ARG A 106 9.07 10.09 -5.35
C ARG A 106 9.93 11.26 -4.87
N GLY A 107 9.99 11.45 -3.55
CA GLY A 107 10.86 12.43 -2.92
C GLY A 107 10.36 13.88 -2.98
N ARG A 108 9.27 14.16 -3.71
CA ARG A 108 8.68 15.49 -3.78
C ARG A 108 7.67 15.69 -2.66
N LEU A 109 7.96 16.60 -1.74
CA LEU A 109 7.18 16.81 -0.52
C LEU A 109 6.49 18.17 -0.54
N VAL A 110 5.30 18.25 0.06
CA VAL A 110 4.63 19.55 0.29
C VAL A 110 5.52 20.51 1.10
N GLY A 111 6.35 19.96 1.98
CA GLY A 111 7.27 20.74 2.80
C GLY A 111 8.44 21.37 2.04
N ASP A 112 8.63 21.04 0.76
CA ASP A 112 9.70 21.62 -0.07
C ASP A 112 9.38 23.06 -0.45
N ALA A 113 8.09 23.41 -0.59
CA ALA A 113 7.62 24.78 -0.80
C ALA A 113 8.03 25.74 0.35
N ALA A 114 8.33 25.20 1.53
CA ALA A 114 8.72 25.99 2.70
C ALA A 114 10.17 26.50 2.67
N GLY A 115 11.01 26.06 1.72
CA GLY A 115 12.41 26.47 1.66
C GLY A 115 13.18 26.18 2.96
N GLU A 116 13.76 27.20 3.58
CA GLU A 116 14.49 27.06 4.85
C GLU A 116 13.59 27.08 6.10
N ASP A 117 12.30 27.43 5.97
CA ASP A 117 11.39 27.50 7.11
C ASP A 117 11.02 26.10 7.62
N MET A 118 11.75 25.66 8.64
CA MET A 118 11.54 24.37 9.29
C MET A 118 10.17 24.25 9.98
N ARG A 119 9.60 25.37 10.44
CA ARG A 119 8.29 25.37 11.10
C ARG A 119 7.20 25.16 10.05
N LEU A 120 7.25 25.90 8.95
CA LEU A 120 6.33 25.74 7.83
C LEU A 120 6.46 24.35 7.20
N ARG A 121 7.68 23.82 7.04
CA ARG A 121 7.91 22.44 6.58
C ARG A 121 7.21 21.39 7.46
N LYS A 122 7.34 21.51 8.79
CA LYS A 122 6.65 20.62 9.75
C LYS A 122 5.13 20.77 9.69
N GLN A 123 4.65 22.00 9.50
CA GLN A 123 3.24 22.32 9.34
C GLN A 123 2.67 21.67 8.08
N LEU A 124 3.30 21.84 6.91
CA LEU A 124 2.88 21.23 5.65
C LEU A 124 2.96 19.70 5.69
N THR A 125 4.02 19.13 6.30
CA THR A 125 4.12 17.67 6.51
C THR A 125 2.95 17.14 7.36
N SER A 126 2.55 17.88 8.40
CA SER A 126 1.39 17.53 9.22
C SER A 126 0.09 17.65 8.41
N ALA A 127 -0.01 18.65 7.52
CA ALA A 127 -1.14 18.85 6.63
C ALA A 127 -1.31 17.68 5.65
N ALA A 128 -0.23 17.22 5.02
CA ALA A 128 -0.26 16.03 4.15
C ALA A 128 -0.74 14.80 4.92
N SER A 129 -0.25 14.59 6.15
CA SER A 129 -0.72 13.50 7.00
C SER A 129 -2.21 13.58 7.32
N LEU A 130 -2.76 14.78 7.53
CA LEU A 130 -4.19 14.98 7.76
C LEU A 130 -4.99 14.69 6.49
N ALA A 131 -4.56 15.23 5.35
CA ALA A 131 -5.21 15.02 4.05
C ALA A 131 -5.27 13.54 3.67
N PHE A 132 -4.20 12.79 3.93
CA PHE A 132 -4.15 11.34 3.70
C PHE A 132 -5.05 10.58 4.70
N ALA A 133 -4.96 10.90 5.99
CA ALA A 133 -5.75 10.25 7.03
C ALA A 133 -7.26 10.44 6.83
N MET A 134 -7.67 11.63 6.40
CA MET A 134 -9.09 11.93 6.13
C MET A 134 -9.57 11.50 4.74
N ARG A 135 -8.72 10.83 3.95
CA ARG A 135 -9.01 10.40 2.57
C ARG A 135 -9.38 11.54 1.62
N LEU A 136 -8.89 12.75 1.88
CA LEU A 136 -9.01 13.87 0.94
C LEU A 136 -8.13 13.62 -0.29
N ILE A 137 -6.92 13.13 -0.04
CA ILE A 137 -5.92 12.80 -1.05
C ILE A 137 -5.57 11.32 -0.94
N ARG A 138 -5.56 10.63 -2.08
CA ARG A 138 -4.96 9.30 -2.26
C ARG A 138 -3.56 9.47 -2.88
N PRO A 139 -2.49 9.40 -2.07
CA PRO A 139 -1.13 9.52 -2.60
C PRO A 139 -0.71 8.25 -3.33
N SER A 140 0.25 8.38 -4.25
CA SER A 140 1.01 7.23 -4.74
C SER A 140 1.80 6.56 -3.60
N LEU A 141 2.20 5.30 -3.81
CA LEU A 141 3.08 4.60 -2.86
C LEU A 141 4.38 5.38 -2.63
N PHE A 142 4.97 5.90 -3.71
CA PHE A 142 6.22 6.66 -3.68
C PHE A 142 6.10 7.96 -2.88
N ALA A 143 5.04 8.73 -3.12
CA ALA A 143 4.78 9.96 -2.39
C ALA A 143 4.57 9.65 -0.90
N PHE A 144 3.66 8.72 -0.57
CA PHE A 144 3.38 8.35 0.82
C PHE A 144 4.65 7.93 1.57
N ARG A 145 5.49 7.10 0.94
CA ARG A 145 6.73 6.58 1.54
C ARG A 145 7.87 7.59 1.63
N SER A 146 7.74 8.73 0.97
CA SER A 146 8.70 9.85 1.09
C SER A 146 8.48 10.65 2.38
N TYR A 147 7.30 10.56 3.02
CA TYR A 147 7.00 11.25 4.26
C TYR A 147 7.40 10.45 5.51
N LYS A 148 7.79 11.18 6.56
CA LYS A 148 7.94 10.66 7.93
C LYS A 148 6.83 11.17 8.81
N PHE A 149 5.77 10.38 8.96
CA PHE A 149 4.62 10.77 9.76
C PHE A 149 4.71 10.29 11.20
N VAL A 150 4.53 11.24 12.13
CA VAL A 150 4.48 10.94 13.58
C VAL A 150 3.08 10.53 14.02
N ARG A 151 2.03 11.19 13.52
CA ARG A 151 0.65 11.01 14.00
C ARG A 151 -0.30 10.35 13.01
N PHE A 152 0.18 10.01 11.81
CA PHE A 152 -0.65 9.45 10.74
C PHE A 152 -1.49 8.27 11.22
N SER A 153 -0.89 7.28 11.89
CA SER A 153 -1.62 6.07 12.29
C SER A 153 -2.74 6.36 13.29
N ALA A 154 -2.51 7.29 14.22
CA ALA A 154 -3.55 7.70 15.17
C ALA A 154 -4.70 8.45 14.47
N TRP A 155 -4.37 9.36 13.54
CA TRP A 155 -5.36 10.11 12.78
C TRP A 155 -6.16 9.24 11.83
N PHE A 156 -5.49 8.36 11.08
CA PHE A 156 -6.14 7.41 10.18
C PHE A 156 -7.15 6.53 10.93
N ARG A 157 -6.73 5.90 12.05
CA ARG A 157 -7.62 5.09 12.89
C ARG A 157 -8.83 5.89 13.39
N SER A 158 -8.60 7.13 13.85
CA SER A 158 -9.69 7.99 14.35
C SER A 158 -10.73 8.37 13.30
N VAL A 159 -10.39 8.33 12.01
CA VAL A 159 -11.31 8.68 10.90
C VAL A 159 -11.95 7.46 10.29
N ALA A 160 -11.24 6.34 10.19
CA ALA A 160 -11.68 5.17 9.45
C ALA A 160 -13.11 4.73 9.84
N ASN A 161 -13.43 4.77 11.14
CA ASN A 161 -14.73 4.31 11.67
C ASN A 161 -15.09 2.89 11.18
N ASP A 162 -14.09 2.02 11.17
CA ASP A 162 -14.15 0.67 10.61
C ASP A 162 -13.98 -0.36 11.76
N PRO A 163 -15.03 -1.11 12.12
CA PRO A 163 -14.95 -2.14 13.17
C PRO A 163 -13.93 -3.24 12.87
N LEU A 164 -13.70 -3.60 11.61
CA LEU A 164 -12.68 -4.59 11.24
C LEU A 164 -11.29 -4.01 11.49
N LEU A 165 -11.07 -2.73 11.18
CA LEU A 165 -9.81 -2.06 11.46
C LEU A 165 -9.53 -2.00 12.96
N GLU A 166 -10.56 -1.74 13.77
CA GLU A 166 -10.45 -1.73 15.24
C GLU A 166 -10.11 -3.12 15.79
N GLU A 167 -10.74 -4.17 15.27
CA GLU A 167 -10.39 -5.55 15.62
C GLU A 167 -8.94 -5.88 15.24
N PHE A 168 -8.51 -5.50 14.03
CA PHE A 168 -7.11 -5.65 13.60
C PHE A 168 -6.16 -4.95 14.56
N CYS A 169 -6.44 -3.71 14.95
CA CYS A 169 -5.62 -2.98 15.90
C CYS A 169 -5.54 -3.72 17.24
N ALA A 170 -6.68 -4.12 17.80
CA ALA A 170 -6.73 -4.82 19.08
C ALA A 170 -6.00 -6.17 19.08
N ARG A 171 -5.99 -6.90 17.96
CA ARG A 171 -5.20 -8.14 17.81
C ARG A 171 -3.71 -7.84 17.63
N SER A 172 -3.37 -6.82 16.83
CA SER A 172 -1.98 -6.41 16.60
C SER A 172 -1.27 -5.96 17.89
N GLU A 173 -1.99 -5.32 18.81
CA GLU A 173 -1.51 -4.84 20.11
C GLU A 173 -1.27 -5.99 21.11
N ARG A 174 -1.87 -7.17 20.88
CA ARG A 174 -1.72 -8.36 21.72
C ARG A 174 -0.69 -9.35 21.18
N LEU A 175 -0.04 -9.07 20.04
CA LEU A 175 0.99 -9.94 19.51
C LEU A 175 2.17 -10.04 20.49
N PRO A 176 2.75 -11.23 20.69
CA PRO A 176 3.90 -11.45 21.58
C PRO A 176 5.22 -10.97 20.94
N VAL A 177 5.25 -9.71 20.51
CA VAL A 177 6.39 -9.01 19.91
C VAL A 177 6.50 -7.61 20.50
N GLY A 178 7.68 -6.97 20.39
CA GLY A 178 7.87 -5.62 20.91
C GLY A 178 6.95 -4.58 20.28
N GLU A 179 6.63 -3.52 21.05
CA GLU A 179 5.68 -2.47 20.68
C GLU A 179 5.99 -1.83 19.31
N ASP A 180 7.26 -1.62 18.99
CA ASP A 180 7.69 -1.07 17.70
C ASP A 180 7.24 -1.94 16.52
N ARG A 181 7.29 -3.27 16.66
CA ARG A 181 6.85 -4.20 15.61
C ARG A 181 5.33 -4.22 15.51
N GLN A 182 4.62 -4.14 16.63
CA GLN A 182 3.16 -4.01 16.64
C GLN A 182 2.73 -2.70 15.94
N ALA A 183 3.39 -1.58 16.26
CA ALA A 183 3.14 -0.29 15.65
C ALA A 183 3.52 -0.27 14.16
N LYS A 184 4.60 -0.96 13.76
CA LYS A 184 4.98 -1.17 12.37
C LYS A 184 3.88 -1.93 11.63
N ALA A 185 3.30 -2.99 12.20
CA ALA A 185 2.21 -3.75 11.58
C ALA A 185 0.99 -2.85 11.25
N ARG A 186 0.56 -2.04 12.21
CA ARG A 186 -0.54 -1.07 12.00
C ARG A 186 -0.20 -0.03 10.95
N SER A 187 0.98 0.57 11.04
CA SER A 187 1.40 1.63 10.11
C SER A 187 1.57 1.12 8.67
N GLN A 188 1.99 -0.13 8.50
CA GLN A 188 2.07 -0.80 7.19
C GLN A 188 0.68 -1.01 6.58
N LEU A 189 -0.26 -1.55 7.37
CA LEU A 189 -1.64 -1.75 6.93
C LEU A 189 -2.30 -0.42 6.53
N PHE A 190 -2.23 0.59 7.39
CA PHE A 190 -2.87 1.88 7.15
C PHE A 190 -2.31 2.58 5.90
N ALA A 191 -1.00 2.43 5.66
CA ALA A 191 -0.39 2.92 4.43
C ALA A 191 -0.92 2.21 3.19
N ALA A 192 -1.02 0.87 3.21
CA ALA A 192 -1.58 0.11 2.10
C ALA A 192 -3.03 0.54 1.81
N LEU A 193 -3.88 0.60 2.85
CA LEU A 193 -5.26 1.07 2.73
C LEU A 193 -5.35 2.49 2.15
N THR A 194 -4.42 3.38 2.54
CA THR A 194 -4.36 4.77 2.08
C THR A 194 -3.96 4.87 0.62
N VAL A 195 -2.88 4.19 0.21
CA VAL A 195 -2.38 4.20 -1.17
C VAL A 195 -3.40 3.59 -2.12
N PHE A 196 -4.04 2.49 -1.71
CA PHE A 196 -5.09 1.85 -2.51
C PHE A 196 -6.41 2.63 -2.51
N GLY A 197 -6.68 3.40 -1.46
CA GLY A 197 -7.94 4.11 -1.30
C GLY A 197 -9.11 3.17 -1.01
N ILE A 198 -8.88 2.17 -0.15
CA ILE A 198 -9.88 1.16 0.26
C ILE A 198 -10.02 1.08 1.77
N ASP A 199 -11.12 0.49 2.24
CA ASP A 199 -11.31 0.05 3.63
C ASP A 199 -10.74 -1.35 3.85
N LEU A 200 -10.68 -1.78 5.12
CA LEU A 200 -10.13 -3.10 5.43
C LEU A 200 -11.00 -4.24 4.87
N ALA A 201 -12.30 -4.02 4.71
CA ALA A 201 -13.22 -4.99 4.13
C ALA A 201 -12.82 -5.39 2.69
N ASP A 202 -12.30 -4.45 1.91
CA ASP A 202 -11.92 -4.62 0.51
C ASP A 202 -10.44 -5.02 0.33
N LEU A 203 -9.67 -5.17 1.42
CA LEU A 203 -8.28 -5.57 1.34
C LEU A 203 -8.18 -7.09 1.10
N THR A 204 -7.80 -7.46 -0.12
CA THR A 204 -7.55 -8.85 -0.50
C THR A 204 -6.10 -9.28 -0.20
N PRO A 205 -5.82 -10.59 -0.09
CA PRO A 205 -4.45 -11.10 0.00
C PRO A 205 -3.55 -10.63 -1.15
N GLU A 206 -4.07 -10.63 -2.38
CA GLU A 206 -3.37 -10.20 -3.60
C GLU A 206 -2.95 -8.73 -3.52
N ALA A 207 -3.83 -7.88 -2.98
CA ALA A 207 -3.58 -6.44 -2.80
C ALA A 207 -2.48 -6.20 -1.76
N LEU A 208 -2.53 -6.90 -0.62
CA LEU A 208 -1.48 -6.77 0.39
C LEU A 208 -0.14 -7.34 -0.10
N LEU A 209 -0.17 -8.42 -0.89
CA LEU A 209 0.99 -9.00 -1.55
C LEU A 209 1.59 -8.02 -2.57
N TYR A 210 0.75 -7.39 -3.39
CA TYR A 210 1.16 -6.36 -4.34
C TYR A 210 1.87 -5.21 -3.65
N TYR A 211 1.27 -4.66 -2.60
CA TYR A 211 1.89 -3.62 -1.79
C TYR A 211 3.25 -4.05 -1.20
N ALA A 212 3.38 -5.31 -0.77
CA ALA A 212 4.60 -5.83 -0.19
C ALA A 212 5.75 -5.97 -1.21
N VAL A 213 5.42 -6.45 -2.41
CA VAL A 213 6.34 -6.59 -3.55
C VAL A 213 6.80 -5.21 -4.01
N GLU A 214 5.87 -4.29 -4.27
CA GLU A 214 6.16 -2.92 -4.71
C GLU A 214 7.08 -2.19 -3.72
N CYS A 215 6.84 -2.36 -2.42
CA CYS A 215 7.73 -1.78 -1.42
C CYS A 215 9.16 -2.33 -1.54
N ARG A 216 9.30 -3.65 -1.74
CA ARG A 216 10.61 -4.31 -1.80
C ARG A 216 11.36 -3.95 -3.07
N ASP A 217 10.70 -4.01 -4.21
CA ASP A 217 11.32 -3.78 -5.53
C ASP A 217 11.84 -2.34 -5.66
N HIS A 218 11.21 -1.40 -4.95
CA HIS A 218 11.60 0.00 -4.95
C HIS A 218 12.38 0.48 -3.72
N GLY A 219 12.76 -0.43 -2.81
CA GLY A 219 13.54 -0.10 -1.60
C GLY A 219 12.79 0.82 -0.63
N LEU A 220 11.48 0.63 -0.48
CA LEU A 220 10.59 1.46 0.33
C LEU A 220 10.34 0.82 1.69
N SER A 221 9.99 1.66 2.68
CA SER A 221 9.66 1.17 4.03
C SER A 221 10.80 0.42 4.75
N PHE A 222 12.05 0.69 4.38
CA PHE A 222 13.24 -0.06 4.85
C PHE A 222 13.22 -1.54 4.45
N GLU A 223 12.45 -1.89 3.43
CA GLU A 223 12.41 -3.22 2.84
C GLU A 223 13.07 -3.11 1.47
N ASP A 224 14.04 -3.96 1.20
CA ASP A 224 14.75 -4.04 -0.08
C ASP A 224 15.08 -5.51 -0.40
N ILE A 225 15.78 -5.75 -1.50
CA ILE A 225 16.17 -7.11 -1.89
C ILE A 225 17.01 -7.80 -0.79
N GLN A 226 17.78 -7.03 -0.01
CA GLN A 226 18.70 -7.51 1.03
C GLN A 226 18.02 -7.71 2.40
N SER A 227 16.93 -6.99 2.71
CA SER A 227 16.27 -7.03 4.02
C SER A 227 15.74 -8.43 4.37
N ARG A 228 15.50 -9.28 3.36
CA ARG A 228 14.85 -10.60 3.46
C ARG A 228 13.45 -10.54 4.10
N THR A 229 12.93 -9.36 4.39
CA THR A 229 11.61 -9.15 4.99
C THR A 229 10.71 -8.43 4.00
N PHE A 230 9.41 -8.46 4.27
CA PHE A 230 8.42 -7.83 3.43
C PHE A 230 7.57 -6.86 4.24
N ALA A 231 7.25 -5.74 3.61
CA ALA A 231 6.30 -4.78 4.09
C ALA A 231 4.95 -5.48 4.37
N GLY A 232 4.37 -5.27 5.56
CA GLY A 232 3.11 -5.91 5.94
C GLY A 232 3.21 -7.35 6.48
N THR A 233 4.40 -7.90 6.73
CA THR A 233 4.55 -9.30 7.22
C THR A 233 3.70 -9.62 8.45
N LEU A 234 3.71 -8.77 9.49
CA LEU A 234 2.89 -8.98 10.69
C LEU A 234 1.40 -8.61 10.47
N ALA A 235 1.12 -7.68 9.55
CA ALA A 235 -0.26 -7.36 9.21
C ALA A 235 -0.93 -8.58 8.54
N TRP A 236 -0.20 -9.27 7.66
CA TRP A 236 -0.66 -10.49 7.01
C TRP A 236 -1.08 -11.56 8.01
N THR A 237 -0.24 -11.86 9.01
CA THR A 237 -0.54 -12.90 10.00
C THR A 237 -1.78 -12.55 10.81
N VAL A 238 -1.92 -11.30 11.23
CA VAL A 238 -3.12 -10.83 11.97
C VAL A 238 -4.37 -10.93 11.11
N LEU A 239 -4.30 -10.56 9.82
CA LEU A 239 -5.44 -10.64 8.90
C LEU A 239 -5.85 -12.09 8.63
N HIS A 240 -4.89 -12.99 8.50
CA HIS A 240 -5.16 -14.42 8.40
C HIS A 240 -5.82 -14.95 9.68
N ASP A 241 -5.33 -14.59 10.86
CA ASP A 241 -5.91 -15.02 12.14
C ASP A 241 -7.31 -14.42 12.40
N MET A 242 -7.62 -13.28 11.80
CA MET A 242 -8.96 -12.69 11.75
C MET A 242 -9.90 -13.41 10.77
N GLY A 243 -9.41 -14.37 9.99
CA GLY A 243 -10.19 -15.03 8.94
C GLY A 243 -10.48 -14.12 7.74
N ARG A 244 -9.73 -13.02 7.57
CA ARG A 244 -9.86 -12.15 6.38
C ARG A 244 -9.29 -12.80 5.14
N PHE A 245 -8.30 -13.67 5.31
CA PHE A 245 -7.73 -14.50 4.25
C PHE A 245 -8.24 -15.92 4.43
N THR A 246 -8.68 -16.55 3.34
CA THR A 246 -9.17 -17.94 3.35
C THR A 246 -8.04 -18.92 3.69
N ASP A 247 -8.36 -20.11 4.19
CA ASP A 247 -7.35 -21.14 4.53
C ASP A 247 -6.51 -21.64 3.34
N VAL A 248 -6.93 -21.36 2.11
CA VAL A 248 -6.16 -21.64 0.88
C VAL A 248 -4.95 -20.70 0.74
N VAL A 249 -5.01 -19.52 1.35
CA VAL A 249 -3.94 -18.51 1.33
C VAL A 249 -2.87 -18.89 2.36
N PRO A 250 -1.58 -18.83 2.04
CA PRO A 250 -0.52 -19.12 3.00
C PRO A 250 -0.63 -18.28 4.28
N ARG A 251 -0.43 -18.91 5.45
CA ARG A 251 -0.46 -18.25 6.77
C ARG A 251 0.53 -17.10 6.94
N THR A 252 1.58 -17.06 6.13
CA THR A 252 2.62 -16.03 6.20
C THR A 252 2.80 -15.35 4.86
N LEU A 253 3.07 -14.04 4.88
CA LEU A 253 3.38 -13.26 3.68
C LEU A 253 4.60 -13.83 2.94
N ARG A 254 5.61 -14.30 3.68
CA ARG A 254 6.76 -14.97 3.06
C ARG A 254 6.35 -16.24 2.31
N GLY A 255 5.42 -17.03 2.84
CA GLY A 255 4.89 -18.20 2.13
C GLY A 255 4.07 -17.83 0.88
N ALA A 256 3.45 -16.65 0.86
CA ALA A 256 2.75 -16.14 -0.32
C ALA A 256 3.70 -15.61 -1.40
N VAL A 257 4.79 -14.92 -1.01
CA VAL A 257 5.78 -14.41 -1.96
C VAL A 257 6.72 -15.52 -2.47
N THR A 258 7.18 -16.38 -1.56
CA THR A 258 8.13 -17.43 -1.93
C THR A 258 7.35 -18.55 -2.61
N ARG A 259 7.63 -18.81 -3.90
CA ARG A 259 7.15 -20.02 -4.55
C ARG A 259 7.51 -21.20 -3.66
N GLY A 260 6.57 -22.13 -3.46
CA GLY A 260 6.94 -23.47 -3.00
C GLY A 260 8.04 -24.08 -3.88
N GLN A 261 8.56 -25.23 -3.48
CA GLN A 261 9.49 -25.96 -4.34
C GLN A 261 8.86 -26.17 -5.72
N MET A 262 9.48 -25.64 -6.77
CA MET A 262 8.99 -25.84 -8.14
C MET A 262 8.97 -27.32 -8.47
N SER A 263 8.00 -27.74 -9.28
CA SER A 263 8.05 -29.07 -9.87
C SER A 263 9.25 -29.19 -10.83
N VAL A 264 9.60 -30.41 -11.21
CA VAL A 264 10.70 -30.64 -12.16
C VAL A 264 10.37 -30.01 -13.51
N GLU A 265 9.11 -30.09 -13.91
CA GLU A 265 8.56 -29.56 -15.16
C GLU A 265 8.70 -28.04 -15.18
N GLU A 266 8.18 -27.36 -14.14
CA GLU A 266 8.24 -25.90 -14.02
C GLU A 266 9.69 -25.39 -13.99
N ALA A 267 10.59 -26.14 -13.35
CA ALA A 267 11.99 -25.75 -13.24
C ALA A 267 12.74 -25.86 -14.57
N VAL A 268 12.40 -26.84 -15.42
CA VAL A 268 12.93 -26.97 -16.78
C VAL A 268 12.29 -25.94 -17.72
N ASP A 269 10.99 -25.67 -17.56
CA ASP A 269 10.22 -24.74 -18.40
C ASP A 269 10.74 -23.30 -18.34
N ARG A 270 11.38 -22.91 -17.23
CA ARG A 270 12.01 -21.59 -17.06
C ARG A 270 13.07 -21.29 -18.12
N TYR A 271 13.71 -22.31 -18.68
CA TYR A 271 14.76 -22.12 -19.67
C TYR A 271 14.23 -21.95 -21.10
N HIS A 272 12.90 -21.97 -21.29
CA HIS A 272 12.25 -21.72 -22.57
C HIS A 272 12.86 -22.53 -23.74
N LEU A 273 13.08 -23.82 -23.50
CA LEU A 273 13.64 -24.74 -24.50
C LEU A 273 12.74 -24.83 -25.72
N ASP A 274 13.25 -24.47 -26.90
CA ASP A 274 12.49 -24.54 -28.16
C ASP A 274 12.12 -25.98 -28.56
N ASN A 275 12.96 -26.95 -28.20
CA ASN A 275 12.74 -28.36 -28.54
C ASN A 275 12.00 -29.11 -27.44
N GLN A 276 10.72 -29.37 -27.68
CA GLN A 276 9.84 -30.05 -26.73
C GLN A 276 10.30 -31.48 -26.38
N ALA A 277 10.91 -32.22 -27.32
CA ALA A 277 11.40 -33.57 -27.06
C ALA A 277 12.61 -33.57 -26.11
N VAL A 278 13.48 -32.57 -26.23
CA VAL A 278 14.63 -32.39 -25.31
C VAL A 278 14.13 -32.00 -23.93
N ARG A 279 13.16 -31.08 -23.86
CA ARG A 279 12.51 -30.69 -22.61
C ARG A 279 11.88 -31.90 -21.90
N ASP A 280 11.10 -32.71 -22.61
CA ASP A 280 10.43 -33.88 -22.02
C ASP A 280 11.44 -34.94 -21.55
N LEU A 281 12.56 -35.14 -22.27
CA LEU A 281 13.67 -36.00 -21.86
C LEU A 281 14.33 -35.51 -20.55
N LEU A 282 14.63 -34.22 -20.47
CA LEU A 282 15.24 -33.60 -19.29
C LEU A 282 14.30 -33.71 -18.08
N VAL A 283 13.02 -33.42 -18.25
CA VAL A 283 11.99 -33.59 -17.22
C VAL A 283 11.97 -35.03 -16.71
N ALA A 284 11.93 -36.02 -17.61
CA ALA A 284 11.91 -37.44 -17.22
C ALA A 284 13.18 -37.83 -16.45
N TYR A 285 14.35 -37.43 -16.93
CA TYR A 285 15.63 -37.71 -16.29
C TYR A 285 15.74 -37.10 -14.89
N ILE A 286 15.42 -35.81 -14.77
CA ILE A 286 15.51 -35.08 -13.50
C ILE A 286 14.48 -35.62 -12.51
N ARG A 287 13.26 -35.99 -12.95
CA ARG A 287 12.23 -36.60 -12.10
C ARG A 287 12.71 -37.93 -11.51
N GLN A 288 13.38 -38.76 -12.30
CA GLN A 288 13.95 -40.02 -11.82
C GLN A 288 15.08 -39.79 -10.80
N ARG A 289 15.94 -38.78 -11.02
CA ARG A 289 17.03 -38.42 -10.10
C ARG A 289 16.53 -37.72 -8.83
N ALA A 290 15.46 -36.94 -8.92
CA ALA A 290 14.92 -36.13 -7.83
C ALA A 290 14.45 -36.95 -6.61
N VAL A 291 14.23 -38.27 -6.77
CA VAL A 291 13.84 -39.18 -5.67
C VAL A 291 14.88 -39.21 -4.54
N VAL A 292 16.16 -38.94 -4.85
CA VAL A 292 17.28 -39.05 -3.91
C VAL A 292 18.02 -37.72 -3.70
N LEU A 293 17.57 -36.63 -4.35
CA LEU A 293 18.23 -35.33 -4.32
C LEU A 293 17.44 -34.33 -3.49
N ASP A 294 18.14 -33.54 -2.68
CA ASP A 294 17.54 -32.36 -2.06
C ASP A 294 17.22 -31.27 -3.11
N TYR A 295 16.39 -30.30 -2.72
CA TYR A 295 15.90 -29.27 -3.63
C TYR A 295 17.03 -28.43 -4.25
N SER A 296 18.07 -28.11 -3.47
CA SER A 296 19.25 -27.35 -3.91
C SER A 296 20.06 -28.11 -4.96
N THR A 297 20.30 -29.40 -4.72
CA THR A 297 21.09 -30.26 -5.61
C THR A 297 20.33 -30.53 -6.90
N ARG A 298 19.01 -30.74 -6.81
CA ARG A 298 18.13 -30.83 -7.97
C ARG A 298 18.17 -29.55 -8.82
N GLY A 299 18.08 -28.38 -8.18
CA GLY A 299 18.17 -27.09 -8.88
C GLY A 299 19.50 -26.90 -9.61
N ASN A 300 20.62 -27.27 -8.98
CA ASN A 300 21.95 -27.19 -9.61
C ASN A 300 22.09 -28.16 -10.80
N LEU A 301 21.57 -29.38 -10.68
CA LEU A 301 21.57 -30.35 -11.77
C LEU A 301 20.79 -29.84 -12.99
N ILE A 302 19.64 -29.22 -12.78
CA ILE A 302 18.85 -28.63 -13.88
C ILE A 302 19.66 -27.54 -14.60
N HIS A 303 20.30 -26.64 -13.84
CA HIS A 303 21.12 -25.58 -14.39
C HIS A 303 22.29 -26.12 -15.24
N GLN A 304 22.93 -27.21 -14.80
CA GLN A 304 24.06 -27.83 -15.53
C GLN A 304 23.66 -28.57 -16.82
N LEU A 305 22.41 -29.02 -16.94
CA LEU A 305 21.96 -29.80 -18.09
C LEU A 305 21.33 -28.95 -19.20
N VAL A 306 20.97 -27.71 -18.89
CA VAL A 306 20.26 -26.82 -19.80
C VAL A 306 21.16 -25.72 -20.38
N LEU A 307 22.24 -25.34 -19.67
CA LEU A 307 23.29 -24.42 -20.14
C LEU A 307 24.49 -25.19 -20.72
#